data_AF-A0A7J6PWS7-F1
#
_entry.id   AF-A0A7J6PWS7-F1
#
_cell.length_a   1.000
_cell.length_b   1.000
_cell.length_c   1.000
_cell.angle_alpha   90.00
_cell.angle_beta   90.00
_cell.angle_gamma   90.00
#
_symmetry.space_group_name_H-M   'P 1'
#
loop_
_entity.id
_entity.type
_entity.pdbx_description
1 polymer ?
#
loop_
_entity_poly.entity_id
_entity_poly.type
_entity_poly.pdbx_seq_one_letter_code
_entity_poly.pdbx_strand_id
1 'polypeptide(L)'
;MVKLSLSKRCSRRRRRRQDDATPAAGKEEISVSYFRLFSLASRNDYYALACGIVAALCNGALMPVFSLLFGNFASASAGGLDGFMDRIVTITWQMCILAGVALITAAIFNTCFTYFSENQASRLRVKYLQAVIGQDIA
;
A
#
# COMPACT_ATOMS: atom_id res chain seq x y z
N MET A 1 -21.77 46.00 7.19
CA MET A 1 -20.66 45.55 6.33
C MET A 1 -20.33 44.05 6.41
N VAL A 2 -20.59 43.33 7.51
CA VAL A 2 -20.23 41.90 7.65
C VAL A 2 -21.06 40.93 6.80
N LYS A 3 -22.36 41.22 6.54
CA LYS A 3 -23.26 40.39 5.71
C LYS A 3 -22.80 40.21 4.25
N LEU A 4 -22.11 41.21 3.69
CA LEU A 4 -21.57 41.14 2.33
C LEU A 4 -20.37 40.20 2.19
N SER A 5 -19.59 39.99 3.28
CA SER A 5 -18.43 39.09 3.25
C SER A 5 -18.80 37.60 3.36
N LEU A 6 -19.95 37.30 3.96
CA LEU A 6 -20.48 35.94 4.09
C LEU A 6 -21.24 35.51 2.82
N SER A 7 -21.99 36.43 2.20
CA SER A 7 -22.62 36.21 0.89
C SER A 7 -21.57 35.94 -0.20
N LYS A 8 -20.45 36.66 -0.19
CA LYS A 8 -19.31 36.41 -1.11
C LYS A 8 -18.60 35.07 -0.87
N ARG A 9 -18.55 34.59 0.38
CA ARG A 9 -17.97 33.26 0.70
C ARG A 9 -18.90 32.10 0.33
N CYS A 10 -20.21 32.27 0.49
CA CYS A 10 -21.21 31.27 0.12
C CYS A 10 -21.37 31.16 -1.42
N SER A 11 -21.36 32.29 -2.12
CA SER A 11 -21.37 32.32 -3.60
C SER A 11 -20.08 31.74 -4.21
N ARG A 12 -18.91 31.95 -3.59
CA ARG A 12 -17.66 31.29 -4.02
C ARG A 12 -17.64 29.78 -3.77
N ARG A 13 -18.22 29.29 -2.66
CA ARG A 13 -18.36 27.85 -2.40
C ARG A 13 -19.37 27.18 -3.34
N ARG A 14 -20.45 27.87 -3.72
CA ARG A 14 -21.41 27.38 -4.74
C ARG A 14 -20.81 27.35 -6.14
N ARG A 15 -20.03 28.36 -6.55
CA ARG A 15 -19.33 28.34 -7.85
C ARG A 15 -18.37 27.15 -8.01
N ARG A 16 -17.58 26.82 -6.98
CA ARG A 16 -16.73 25.62 -7.02
C ARG A 16 -17.51 24.31 -7.17
N ARG A 17 -18.75 24.23 -6.71
CA ARG A 17 -19.61 23.04 -6.91
C ARG A 17 -20.28 23.01 -8.28
N GLN A 18 -20.36 24.13 -8.98
CA GLN A 18 -21.07 24.24 -10.26
C GLN A 18 -20.13 24.16 -11.47
N ASP A 19 -18.85 24.50 -11.30
CA ASP A 19 -17.80 24.21 -12.30
C ASP A 19 -17.51 22.68 -12.40
N ASP A 20 -17.90 21.90 -11.39
CA ASP A 20 -17.91 20.42 -11.43
C ASP A 20 -19.14 19.85 -12.19
N ALA A 21 -20.04 20.70 -12.71
CA ALA A 21 -21.35 20.27 -13.22
C ALA A 21 -21.76 20.96 -14.55
N THR A 22 -20.87 21.00 -15.54
CA THR A 22 -21.29 21.15 -16.95
C THR A 22 -20.85 19.90 -17.72
N PRO A 23 -21.79 19.10 -18.29
CA PRO A 23 -21.47 17.85 -18.96
C PRO A 23 -21.00 18.15 -20.39
N ALA A 24 -19.68 18.16 -20.60
CA ALA A 24 -19.12 18.07 -21.94
C ALA A 24 -19.10 16.60 -22.36
N ALA A 25 -19.82 16.30 -23.44
CA ALA A 25 -19.88 15.00 -24.07
C ALA A 25 -18.48 14.49 -24.43
N GLY A 26 -18.03 13.51 -23.66
CA GLY A 26 -16.81 12.73 -23.82
C GLY A 26 -16.81 11.74 -22.68
N LYS A 27 -16.36 10.50 -22.90
CA LYS A 27 -16.22 9.51 -21.84
C LYS A 27 -15.10 9.96 -20.89
N GLU A 28 -15.34 10.98 -20.07
CA GLU A 28 -14.45 11.34 -18.98
C GLU A 28 -14.67 10.32 -17.88
N GLU A 29 -13.74 9.37 -17.80
CA GLU A 29 -13.59 8.53 -16.63
C GLU A 29 -13.57 9.44 -15.41
N ILE A 30 -14.54 9.27 -14.51
CA ILE A 30 -14.58 10.00 -13.24
C ILE A 30 -13.30 9.59 -12.50
N SER A 31 -12.23 10.36 -12.71
CA SER A 31 -10.91 10.12 -12.13
C SER A 31 -10.95 10.56 -10.68
N VAL A 32 -11.58 9.74 -9.85
CA VAL A 32 -11.51 9.92 -8.41
C VAL A 32 -10.06 9.71 -8.02
N SER A 33 -9.41 10.79 -7.62
CA SER A 33 -8.03 10.75 -7.14
C SER A 33 -7.90 9.70 -6.02
N TYR A 34 -6.98 8.74 -6.17
CA TYR A 34 -6.67 7.72 -5.17
C TYR A 34 -6.36 8.33 -3.79
N PHE A 35 -5.85 9.56 -3.75
CA PHE A 35 -5.61 10.30 -2.52
C PHE A 35 -6.88 10.58 -1.71
N ARG A 36 -8.08 10.67 -2.34
CA ARG A 36 -9.34 10.79 -1.60
C ARG A 36 -9.68 9.50 -0.84
N LEU A 37 -9.34 8.33 -1.37
CA LEU A 37 -9.50 7.05 -0.65
C LEU A 37 -8.58 6.98 0.57
N PHE A 38 -7.34 7.45 0.45
CA PHE A 38 -6.40 7.50 1.57
C PHE A 38 -6.68 8.63 2.58
N SER A 39 -7.47 9.65 2.21
CA SER A 39 -7.91 10.70 3.16
C SER A 39 -8.88 10.17 4.23
N LEU A 40 -9.46 8.99 4.02
CA LEU A 40 -10.36 8.31 4.94
C LEU A 40 -9.62 7.54 6.05
N ALA A 41 -8.32 7.28 5.86
CA ALA A 41 -7.49 6.52 6.78
C ALA A 41 -7.14 7.35 8.03
N SER A 42 -7.18 6.73 9.21
CA SER A 42 -6.79 7.39 10.45
C SER A 42 -5.27 7.49 10.57
N ARG A 43 -4.78 8.45 11.37
CA ARG A 43 -3.33 8.65 11.58
C ARG A 43 -2.59 7.39 12.05
N ASN A 44 -3.26 6.54 12.84
CA ASN A 44 -2.68 5.26 13.31
C ASN A 44 -2.54 4.23 12.18
N ASP A 45 -3.49 4.20 11.24
CA ASP A 45 -3.48 3.29 10.09
C ASP A 45 -2.32 3.63 9.12
N TYR A 46 -1.91 4.90 9.06
CA TYR A 46 -0.75 5.34 8.27
C TYR A 46 0.58 4.80 8.80
N TYR A 47 0.77 4.72 10.13
CA TYR A 47 1.99 4.16 10.71
C TYR A 47 2.09 2.65 10.45
N ALA A 48 0.97 1.94 10.59
CA ALA A 48 0.88 0.53 10.22
C ALA A 48 1.20 0.35 8.73
N LEU A 49 0.56 1.11 7.85
CA LEU A 49 0.81 1.05 6.41
C LEU A 49 2.28 1.32 6.05
N ALA A 50 2.91 2.34 6.65
CA ALA A 50 4.32 2.65 6.40
C ALA A 50 5.25 1.50 6.84
N CYS A 51 5.00 0.91 8.01
CA CYS A 51 5.75 -0.24 8.50
C CYS A 51 5.57 -1.46 7.58
N GLY A 52 4.34 -1.74 7.14
CA GLY A 52 4.01 -2.81 6.20
C GLY A 52 4.71 -2.64 4.84
N ILE A 53 4.79 -1.41 4.32
CA ILE A 53 5.50 -1.13 3.06
C ILE A 53 7.01 -1.39 3.21
N VAL A 54 7.63 -0.94 4.29
CA VAL A 54 9.07 -1.19 4.53
C VAL A 54 9.35 -2.70 4.62
N ALA A 55 8.52 -3.44 5.36
CA ALA A 55 8.64 -4.89 5.44
C ALA A 55 8.42 -5.58 4.07
N ALA A 56 7.45 -5.13 3.29
CA ALA A 56 7.21 -5.65 1.94
C ALA A 56 8.38 -5.38 0.99
N LEU A 57 9.02 -4.22 1.08
CA LEU A 57 10.23 -3.89 0.30
C LEU A 57 11.39 -4.80 0.67
N CYS A 58 11.62 -5.03 1.98
CA CYS A 58 12.62 -5.98 2.45
C CYS A 58 12.35 -7.38 1.90
N ASN A 59 11.11 -7.87 1.97
CA ASN A 59 10.74 -9.16 1.43
C ASN A 59 10.85 -9.24 -0.11
N GLY A 60 10.60 -8.13 -0.82
CA GLY A 60 10.83 -8.05 -2.27
C GLY A 60 12.31 -8.15 -2.63
N ALA A 61 13.20 -7.56 -1.82
CA ALA A 61 14.64 -7.66 -2.00
C ALA A 61 15.21 -9.06 -1.70
N LEU A 62 14.47 -9.94 -1.03
CA LEU A 62 14.93 -11.32 -0.81
C LEU A 62 15.06 -12.11 -2.11
N MET A 63 14.24 -11.84 -3.14
CA MET A 63 14.31 -12.54 -4.42
C MET A 63 15.66 -12.35 -5.15
N PRO A 64 16.17 -11.12 -5.34
CA PRO A 64 17.51 -10.93 -5.92
C PRO A 64 18.64 -11.45 -5.02
N VAL A 65 18.51 -11.31 -3.68
CA VAL A 65 19.53 -11.84 -2.75
C VAL A 65 19.63 -13.37 -2.85
N PHE A 66 18.48 -14.05 -2.90
CA PHE A 66 18.42 -15.50 -3.12
C PHE A 66 19.09 -15.91 -4.44
N SER A 67 18.87 -15.15 -5.51
CA SER A 67 19.51 -15.40 -6.81
C SER A 67 21.04 -15.31 -6.74
N LEU A 68 21.59 -14.30 -6.05
CA LEU A 68 23.05 -14.15 -5.89
C LEU A 68 23.67 -15.32 -5.12
N LEU A 69 23.03 -15.72 -4.04
CA LEU A 69 23.49 -16.83 -3.22
C LEU A 69 23.43 -18.16 -3.98
N PHE A 70 22.38 -18.37 -4.77
CA PHE A 70 22.28 -19.54 -5.65
C PHE A 70 23.36 -19.55 -6.73
N GLY A 71 23.74 -18.39 -7.28
CA GLY A 71 24.87 -18.26 -8.20
C GLY A 71 26.21 -18.65 -7.56
N ASN A 72 26.43 -18.26 -6.30
CA ASN A 72 27.62 -18.64 -5.53
C ASN A 72 27.62 -20.15 -5.23
N PHE A 73 26.46 -20.74 -4.94
CA PHE A 73 26.31 -22.18 -4.78
C PHE A 73 26.68 -22.94 -6.07
N ALA A 74 26.13 -22.52 -7.21
CA ALA A 74 26.43 -23.13 -8.51
C ALA A 74 27.93 -23.02 -8.87
N SER A 75 28.53 -21.86 -8.60
CA SER A 75 29.97 -21.63 -8.83
C SER A 75 30.85 -22.51 -7.94
N ALA A 76 30.47 -22.69 -6.67
CA ALA A 76 31.17 -23.60 -5.75
C ALA A 76 31.06 -25.05 -6.22
N SER A 77 29.93 -25.46 -6.79
CA SER A 77 29.73 -26.80 -7.36
C SER A 77 30.55 -27.08 -8.62
N ALA A 78 30.96 -26.04 -9.35
CA ALA A 78 31.79 -26.19 -10.55
C ALA A 78 33.30 -26.17 -10.25
N GLY A 79 33.72 -25.72 -9.07
CA GLY A 79 35.11 -25.38 -8.73
C GLY A 79 36.02 -26.52 -8.23
N GLY A 80 35.56 -27.77 -8.17
CA GLY A 80 36.34 -28.93 -7.69
C GLY A 80 36.09 -29.30 -6.22
N LEU A 81 36.63 -30.44 -5.76
CA LEU A 81 36.31 -31.05 -4.45
C LEU A 81 37.04 -30.40 -3.25
N ASP A 82 38.19 -29.76 -3.46
CA ASP A 82 38.98 -29.19 -2.35
C ASP A 82 38.29 -27.96 -1.75
N GLY A 83 37.86 -28.08 -0.48
CA GLY A 83 37.15 -27.02 0.23
C GLY A 83 35.70 -26.80 -0.21
N PHE A 84 35.16 -27.66 -1.08
CA PHE A 84 33.77 -27.62 -1.54
C PHE A 84 32.78 -27.71 -0.39
N MET A 85 33.02 -28.65 0.52
CA MET A 85 32.10 -28.96 1.60
C MET A 85 31.98 -27.79 2.59
N ASP A 86 33.09 -27.10 2.85
CA ASP A 86 33.13 -25.96 3.77
C ASP A 86 32.41 -24.72 3.18
N ARG A 87 32.55 -24.52 1.86
CA ARG A 87 31.83 -23.47 1.13
C ARG A 87 30.32 -23.72 1.07
N ILE A 88 29.89 -24.95 0.81
CA ILE A 88 28.47 -25.30 0.78
C ILE A 88 27.82 -25.15 2.15
N VAL A 89 28.48 -25.60 3.23
CA VAL A 89 27.93 -25.47 4.58
C VAL A 89 27.69 -24.00 4.92
N THR A 90 28.62 -23.12 4.54
CA THR A 90 28.48 -21.67 4.75
C THR A 90 27.30 -21.08 3.96
N ILE A 91 27.17 -21.44 2.67
CA ILE A 91 26.06 -20.95 1.82
C ILE A 91 24.72 -21.49 2.31
N THR A 92 24.67 -22.74 2.75
CA THR A 92 23.45 -23.38 3.30
C THR A 92 22.98 -22.69 4.57
N TRP A 93 23.91 -22.33 5.48
CA TRP A 93 23.57 -21.53 6.65
C TRP A 93 23.00 -20.16 6.30
N GLN A 94 23.54 -19.50 5.27
CA GLN A 94 23.00 -18.22 4.77
C GLN A 94 21.58 -18.38 4.18
N MET A 95 21.29 -19.49 3.49
CA MET A 95 19.94 -19.82 3.01
C MET A 95 18.94 -19.98 4.17
N CYS A 96 19.32 -20.72 5.22
CA CYS A 96 18.46 -20.94 6.38
C CYS A 96 18.11 -19.64 7.11
N ILE A 97 19.11 -18.76 7.32
CA ILE A 97 18.88 -17.45 7.95
C ILE A 97 17.97 -16.59 7.06
N LEU A 98 18.22 -16.56 5.75
CA LEU A 98 17.41 -15.78 4.81
C LEU A 98 15.95 -16.27 4.79
N ALA A 99 15.73 -17.58 4.80
CA ALA A 99 14.38 -18.16 4.88
C ALA A 99 13.65 -17.78 6.18
N GLY A 100 14.36 -17.79 7.31
CA GLY A 100 13.81 -17.34 8.60
C GLY A 100 13.39 -15.87 8.57
N VAL A 101 14.27 -14.99 8.04
CA VAL A 101 13.98 -13.56 7.87
C VAL A 101 12.80 -13.35 6.90
N ALA A 102 12.72 -14.14 5.83
CA ALA A 102 11.62 -14.12 4.87
C ALA A 102 10.28 -14.38 5.55
N LEU A 103 10.19 -15.45 6.34
CA LEU A 103 8.96 -15.83 7.02
C LEU A 103 8.49 -14.75 8.01
N ILE A 104 9.41 -14.21 8.81
CA ILE A 104 9.09 -13.18 9.80
C ILE A 104 8.61 -11.90 9.09
N THR A 105 9.38 -11.43 8.10
CA THR A 105 9.04 -10.22 7.36
C THR A 105 7.72 -10.38 6.60
N ALA A 106 7.48 -11.56 6.03
CA ALA A 106 6.25 -11.90 5.33
C ALA A 106 5.03 -11.90 6.24
N ALA A 107 5.13 -12.54 7.41
CA ALA A 107 4.05 -12.55 8.39
C ALA A 107 3.70 -11.12 8.84
N ILE A 108 4.72 -10.29 9.13
CA ILE A 108 4.54 -8.91 9.59
C ILE A 108 3.85 -8.06 8.52
N PHE A 109 4.37 -8.01 7.29
CA PHE A 109 3.76 -7.15 6.26
C PHE A 109 2.35 -7.63 5.93
N ASN A 110 2.14 -8.95 5.81
CA ASN A 110 0.84 -9.50 5.41
C ASN A 110 -0.24 -9.21 6.46
N THR A 111 0.09 -9.38 7.75
CA THR A 111 -0.84 -9.07 8.85
C THR A 111 -1.14 -7.58 8.91
N CYS A 112 -0.10 -6.75 8.72
CA CYS A 112 -0.25 -5.30 8.76
C CYS A 112 -1.11 -4.76 7.60
N PHE A 113 -0.93 -5.29 6.39
CA PHE A 113 -1.77 -4.95 5.24
C PHE A 113 -3.21 -5.43 5.41
N THR A 114 -3.40 -6.63 5.97
CA THR A 114 -4.74 -7.18 6.24
C THR A 114 -5.48 -6.28 7.22
N TYR A 115 -4.86 -5.95 8.35
CA TYR A 115 -5.41 -5.04 9.36
C TYR A 115 -5.78 -3.67 8.77
N PHE A 116 -4.88 -3.09 7.97
CA PHE A 116 -5.14 -1.82 7.26
C PHE A 116 -6.35 -1.93 6.33
N SER A 117 -6.44 -3.02 5.56
CA SER A 117 -7.52 -3.22 4.58
C SER A 117 -8.90 -3.37 5.22
N GLU A 118 -8.96 -4.07 6.38
CA GLU A 118 -10.20 -4.26 7.13
C GLU A 118 -10.71 -2.94 7.72
N ASN A 119 -9.83 -2.17 8.35
CA ASN A 119 -10.17 -0.87 8.92
C ASN A 119 -10.66 0.09 7.84
N GLN A 120 -9.98 0.13 6.69
CA GLN A 120 -10.36 0.96 5.56
C GLN A 120 -11.70 0.54 4.94
N ALA A 121 -11.92 -0.76 4.73
CA ALA A 121 -13.17 -1.28 4.18
C ALA A 121 -14.36 -1.00 5.10
N SER A 122 -14.19 -1.14 6.42
CA SER A 122 -15.24 -0.85 7.40
C SER A 122 -15.67 0.63 7.36
N ARG A 123 -14.70 1.55 7.35
CA ARG A 123 -14.98 3.00 7.25
C ARG A 123 -15.67 3.38 5.93
N LEU A 124 -15.23 2.77 4.83
CA LEU A 124 -15.83 2.99 3.52
C LEU A 124 -17.29 2.52 3.50
N ARG A 125 -17.59 1.34 4.05
CA ARG A 125 -18.95 0.79 4.14
C ARG A 125 -19.89 1.68 4.94
N VAL A 126 -19.45 2.20 6.08
CA VAL A 126 -20.26 3.11 6.91
C VAL A 126 -20.61 4.38 6.14
N LYS A 127 -19.63 5.01 5.48
CA LYS A 127 -19.89 6.24 4.70
C LYS A 127 -20.71 6.00 3.46
N TYR A 128 -20.52 4.86 2.80
CA TYR A 128 -21.33 4.43 1.67
C TYR A 128 -22.79 4.29 2.10
N LEU A 129 -23.07 3.55 3.18
CA LEU A 129 -24.43 3.37 3.69
C LEU A 129 -25.07 4.72 4.10
N GLN A 130 -24.31 5.59 4.77
CA GLN A 130 -24.79 6.92 5.14
C GLN A 130 -25.13 7.78 3.92
N ALA A 131 -24.36 7.69 2.84
CA ALA A 131 -24.63 8.40 1.60
C ALA A 131 -25.88 7.86 0.89
N VAL A 132 -26.06 6.52 0.86
CA VAL A 132 -27.22 5.87 0.25
C VAL A 132 -28.52 6.20 0.99
N ILE A 133 -28.52 6.14 2.33
CA ILE A 133 -29.71 6.47 3.14
C ILE A 133 -30.06 7.97 3.04
N GLY A 134 -29.06 8.84 2.88
CA GLY A 134 -29.25 10.29 2.77
C GLY A 134 -29.59 10.77 1.36
N GLN A 135 -29.71 9.88 0.38
CA GLN A 135 -30.06 10.22 -0.99
C GLN A 135 -31.59 10.30 -1.08
N ASP A 136 -32.11 11.51 -1.34
CA ASP A 136 -33.55 11.76 -1.49
C ASP A 136 -34.12 10.84 -2.58
N ILE A 137 -35.22 10.17 -2.26
CA ILE A 137 -35.88 9.21 -3.14
C ILE A 137 -36.70 10.06 -4.12
N ALA A 138 -36.10 10.40 -5.26
CA ALA A 138 -36.78 11.13 -6.33
C ALA A 138 -37.88 10.29 -6.99
#